data_AF-A0A2K3LRK7-F1
#
_entry.id   AF-A0A2K3LRK7-F1
#
_cell.length_a   1.000
_cell.length_b   1.000
_cell.length_c   1.000
_cell.angle_alpha   90.00
_cell.angle_beta   90.00
_cell.angle_gamma   90.00
#
_symmetry.space_group_name_H-M   'P 1'
#
loop_
_entity.id
_entity.type
_entity.pdbx_description
1 polymer ?
#
loop_
_entity_poly.entity_id
_entity_poly.type
_entity_poly.pdbx_seq_one_letter_code
_entity_poly.pdbx_strand_id
1 'polypeptide(L)'
;DDDVSVVGDDIDDEMNENLVVKKGLLSKGKQSLGKAIYVVARMGGFRSGNRGRDNFESDECGVEMKSIQKLKEVPASVDLVDRLPEISEPSMLISNSLRNAVYDSLPSLIHGRKWLMLYSTWKHGISLSTLYRRSLLLPGPSLLVVGDRKGAVFGSLVEAPLRPSTKRKYQGTNSTFVFTNISGHPVIYRPTGVNRYFTLCTTDFLAIGGGGHFALYLEGDL
;
A
#
# COMPACT_ATOMS: atom_id res chain seq x y z
N ASP A 1 -75.98 -18.56 2.52
CA ASP A 1 -76.45 -17.25 2.04
C ASP A 1 -75.34 -16.23 2.31
N ASP A 2 -74.48 -15.81 1.39
CA ASP A 2 -74.31 -16.10 -0.02
C ASP A 2 -72.83 -15.99 -0.39
N ASP A 3 -72.48 -16.84 -1.33
CA ASP A 3 -71.25 -17.00 -2.09
C ASP A 3 -71.23 -16.00 -3.26
N VAL A 4 -70.10 -15.37 -3.59
CA VAL A 4 -69.71 -15.07 -5.00
C VAL A 4 -68.19 -14.88 -5.10
N SER A 5 -67.55 -15.89 -5.68
CA SER A 5 -66.31 -15.84 -6.47
C SER A 5 -66.57 -15.44 -7.93
N VAL A 6 -65.69 -14.66 -8.57
CA VAL A 6 -65.38 -14.63 -10.04
C VAL A 6 -63.99 -13.93 -10.17
N VAL A 7 -62.84 -14.56 -10.47
CA VAL A 7 -62.33 -15.24 -11.71
C VAL A 7 -62.11 -14.27 -12.88
N GLY A 8 -60.86 -13.89 -13.17
CA GLY A 8 -60.08 -14.36 -14.34
C GLY A 8 -59.70 -13.13 -15.19
N ASP A 9 -58.71 -13.10 -16.07
CA ASP A 9 -57.65 -14.00 -16.50
C ASP A 9 -56.62 -13.14 -17.27
N ASP A 10 -55.46 -13.76 -17.52
CA ASP A 10 -54.27 -13.32 -18.26
C ASP A 10 -54.50 -12.72 -19.67
N ILE A 11 -53.49 -12.01 -20.22
CA ILE A 11 -52.74 -12.41 -21.44
C ILE A 11 -51.71 -11.34 -21.84
N ASP A 12 -50.58 -11.86 -22.30
CA ASP A 12 -49.32 -11.29 -22.78
C ASP A 12 -49.38 -10.43 -24.05
N ASP A 13 -48.33 -9.63 -24.29
CA ASP A 13 -47.75 -9.26 -25.61
C ASP A 13 -46.45 -8.43 -25.33
N GLU A 14 -45.25 -9.00 -25.42
CA GLU A 14 -44.41 -9.29 -26.60
C GLU A 14 -43.63 -8.08 -27.20
N MET A 15 -42.29 -8.23 -27.13
CA MET A 15 -41.18 -7.71 -27.96
C MET A 15 -41.02 -6.21 -28.28
N ASN A 16 -39.82 -5.70 -27.95
CA ASN A 16 -38.99 -5.02 -28.96
C ASN A 16 -37.50 -5.24 -28.70
N GLU A 17 -36.92 -6.19 -29.45
CA GLU A 17 -35.48 -6.26 -29.70
C GLU A 17 -35.07 -5.12 -30.64
N ASN A 18 -34.02 -4.38 -30.30
CA ASN A 18 -33.23 -3.68 -31.31
C ASN A 18 -31.74 -3.94 -31.08
N LEU A 19 -31.22 -4.87 -31.89
CA LEU A 19 -29.81 -5.04 -32.17
C LEU A 19 -29.24 -3.77 -32.83
N VAL A 20 -28.15 -3.24 -32.27
CA VAL A 20 -27.11 -2.60 -33.08
C VAL A 20 -25.76 -3.14 -32.64
N VAL A 21 -25.33 -4.20 -33.32
CA VAL A 21 -23.92 -4.61 -33.39
C VAL A 21 -23.36 -4.03 -34.69
N LYS A 22 -22.44 -3.06 -34.59
CA LYS A 22 -21.42 -2.84 -35.64
C LYS A 22 -20.04 -2.62 -35.04
N LYS A 23 -19.13 -3.44 -35.56
CA LYS A 23 -17.73 -3.68 -35.25
C LYS A 23 -16.83 -2.50 -35.68
N GLY A 24 -15.70 -2.33 -34.99
CA GLY A 24 -14.56 -1.50 -35.43
C GLY A 24 -13.32 -1.82 -34.56
N LEU A 25 -12.50 -2.80 -34.91
CA LEU A 25 -11.23 -2.72 -35.67
C LEU A 25 -9.97 -2.42 -34.81
N LEU A 26 -9.28 -3.51 -34.48
CA LEU A 26 -7.83 -3.75 -34.55
C LEU A 26 -6.87 -2.78 -33.81
N SER A 27 -6.38 -3.29 -32.68
CA SER A 27 -5.09 -2.98 -32.07
C SER A 27 -3.92 -3.31 -33.02
N LYS A 28 -3.06 -2.32 -33.32
CA LYS A 28 -1.64 -2.49 -33.72
C LYS A 28 -0.82 -1.23 -33.41
N GLY A 29 0.36 -1.40 -32.82
CA GLY A 29 1.41 -0.37 -32.73
C GLY A 29 2.20 -0.43 -31.43
N LYS A 30 3.10 -1.41 -31.25
CA LYS A 30 4.55 -1.37 -31.55
C LYS A 30 5.40 -0.57 -30.54
N GLN A 31 6.03 -1.34 -29.66
CA GLN A 31 7.45 -1.31 -29.27
C GLN A 31 8.11 0.03 -28.94
N SER A 32 8.47 0.20 -27.67
CA SER A 32 9.69 0.92 -27.28
C SER A 32 10.41 0.10 -26.22
N LEU A 33 11.45 -0.62 -26.65
CA LEU A 33 12.45 -1.24 -25.80
C LEU A 33 13.57 -0.22 -25.56
N GLY A 34 13.89 0.05 -24.31
CA GLY A 34 15.09 0.79 -23.91
C GLY A 34 14.94 1.34 -22.50
N LYS A 35 15.85 1.13 -21.55
CA LYS A 35 17.20 0.58 -21.55
C LYS A 35 17.41 -0.09 -20.19
N ALA A 36 17.89 -1.34 -20.17
CA ALA A 36 18.42 -1.95 -18.94
C ALA A 36 19.88 -1.50 -18.80
N ILE A 37 20.23 -0.87 -17.68
CA ILE A 37 21.63 -0.58 -17.33
C ILE A 37 22.12 -1.74 -16.47
N TYR A 38 22.96 -2.58 -17.08
CA TYR A 38 23.74 -3.59 -16.37
C TYR A 38 25.00 -2.91 -15.82
N VAL A 39 25.15 -2.82 -14.49
CA VAL A 39 26.41 -2.46 -13.87
C VAL A 39 27.19 -3.75 -13.65
N VAL A 40 28.19 -4.01 -14.49
CA VAL A 40 29.13 -5.13 -14.32
C VAL A 40 30.35 -4.60 -13.58
N ALA A 41 30.55 -5.06 -12.35
CA ALA A 41 31.82 -4.95 -11.64
C ALA A 41 32.83 -5.90 -12.30
N ARG A 42 33.94 -5.38 -12.83
CA ARG A 42 35.02 -6.23 -13.33
C ARG A 42 35.91 -6.63 -12.16
N MET A 43 35.77 -7.90 -11.77
CA MET A 43 36.61 -8.63 -10.83
C MET A 43 38.06 -8.72 -11.35
N GLY A 44 38.99 -8.79 -10.41
CA GLY A 44 40.43 -8.62 -10.59
C GLY A 44 41.17 -9.66 -11.45
N GLY A 45 42.43 -9.34 -11.72
CA GLY A 45 43.41 -10.20 -12.37
C GLY A 45 44.83 -9.85 -11.90
N PHE A 46 45.54 -10.87 -11.42
CA PHE A 46 46.87 -10.86 -10.82
C PHE A 46 48.02 -10.84 -11.85
N ARG A 47 49.19 -10.34 -11.39
CA ARG A 47 50.58 -10.84 -11.56
C ARG A 47 51.35 -10.72 -12.90
N SER A 48 52.46 -9.97 -12.80
CA SER A 48 53.89 -10.36 -12.98
C SER A 48 54.35 -11.00 -14.30
N GLY A 49 55.34 -10.36 -14.95
CA GLY A 49 56.17 -10.98 -16.00
C GLY A 49 57.18 -10.02 -16.63
N ASN A 50 58.46 -10.24 -16.34
CA ASN A 50 59.66 -9.46 -16.69
C ASN A 50 60.20 -9.76 -18.12
N ARG A 51 60.68 -8.76 -18.90
CA ARG A 51 61.92 -8.79 -19.74
C ARG A 51 62.07 -7.62 -20.75
N GLY A 52 63.31 -7.10 -20.85
CA GLY A 52 63.94 -6.45 -22.04
C GLY A 52 63.80 -4.92 -22.11
N ARG A 53 64.75 -4.12 -21.60
CA ARG A 53 66.02 -3.64 -22.22
C ARG A 53 65.77 -2.75 -23.45
N ASP A 54 66.01 -1.45 -23.30
CA ASP A 54 66.78 -0.56 -24.21
C ASP A 54 66.96 0.82 -23.55
N ASN A 55 68.18 1.36 -23.63
CA ASN A 55 68.64 2.62 -23.05
C ASN A 55 68.45 3.78 -24.04
N PHE A 56 67.96 4.95 -23.58
CA PHE A 56 68.38 6.25 -24.12
C PHE A 56 68.21 7.37 -23.06
N GLU A 57 69.08 8.35 -23.17
CA GLU A 57 69.52 9.36 -22.21
C GLU A 57 68.53 10.47 -21.81
N SER A 58 68.80 11.03 -20.61
CA SER A 58 68.63 12.43 -20.17
C SER A 58 67.24 13.08 -20.18
N ASP A 59 66.67 13.31 -18.99
CA ASP A 59 66.67 14.66 -18.41
C ASP A 59 66.14 14.66 -16.97
N GLU A 60 66.94 15.26 -16.09
CA GLU A 60 66.64 15.51 -14.69
C GLU A 60 65.81 16.78 -14.57
N CYS A 61 64.57 16.66 -14.08
CA CYS A 61 63.87 17.78 -13.47
C CYS A 61 62.96 17.25 -12.36
N GLY A 62 63.47 17.32 -11.13
CA GLY A 62 62.73 16.97 -9.93
C GLY A 62 61.60 17.97 -9.69
N VAL A 63 60.37 17.46 -9.52
CA VAL A 63 59.25 18.23 -8.98
C VAL A 63 58.49 17.37 -7.97
N GLU A 64 58.88 17.57 -6.70
CA GLU A 64 58.07 17.60 -5.48
C GLU A 64 56.72 16.84 -5.45
N MET A 65 56.66 15.80 -4.60
CA MET A 65 55.43 15.12 -4.23
C MET A 65 54.48 16.09 -3.52
N LYS A 66 53.43 16.54 -4.23
CA LYS A 66 52.29 17.19 -3.59
C LYS A 66 51.35 16.12 -3.05
N SER A 67 51.34 16.01 -1.73
CA SER A 67 50.39 15.24 -0.93
C SER A 67 48.96 15.49 -1.40
N ILE A 68 48.35 14.50 -2.05
CA ILE A 68 46.92 14.55 -2.37
C ILE A 68 46.18 14.35 -1.05
N GLN A 69 45.61 15.47 -0.63
CA GLN A 69 44.78 15.64 0.53
C GLN A 69 43.70 14.56 0.58
N LYS A 70 43.56 13.96 1.76
CA LYS A 70 42.51 13.05 2.20
C LYS A 70 41.18 13.41 1.52
N LEU A 71 40.79 12.62 0.53
CA LEU A 71 39.44 12.65 -0.01
C LEU A 71 38.50 12.45 1.17
N LYS A 72 37.72 13.50 1.43
CA LYS A 72 36.65 13.54 2.42
C LYS A 72 35.79 12.30 2.18
N GLU A 73 35.81 11.37 3.13
CA GLU A 73 34.83 10.27 3.18
C GLU A 73 33.45 10.92 3.04
N VAL A 74 32.81 10.65 1.91
CA VAL A 74 31.37 10.84 1.80
C VAL A 74 30.79 9.93 2.88
N PRO A 75 30.02 10.44 3.85
CA PRO A 75 29.49 9.59 4.89
C PRO A 75 28.62 8.53 4.20
N ALA A 76 29.09 7.29 4.26
CA ALA A 76 28.40 6.10 3.80
C ALA A 76 27.30 5.75 4.80
N SER A 77 26.32 6.65 4.90
CA SER A 77 25.03 6.45 5.56
C SER A 77 24.16 7.68 5.28
N VAL A 78 23.71 7.82 4.03
CA VAL A 78 22.43 8.50 3.82
C VAL A 78 21.38 7.58 4.43
N ASP A 79 21.15 7.79 5.71
CA ASP A 79 20.31 6.96 6.53
C ASP A 79 18.92 6.84 5.91
N LEU A 80 18.47 5.61 5.69
CA LEU A 80 17.13 5.30 5.16
C LEU A 80 15.98 5.84 6.03
N VAL A 81 16.27 6.43 7.19
CA VAL A 81 15.29 7.09 8.06
C VAL A 81 14.69 8.37 7.46
N ASP A 82 15.30 8.98 6.44
CA ASP A 82 14.79 10.25 5.87
C ASP A 82 13.65 10.06 4.84
N ARG A 83 13.24 8.82 4.55
CA ARG A 83 12.17 8.52 3.57
C ARG A 83 10.80 8.31 4.18
N LEU A 84 10.72 8.15 5.50
CA LEU A 84 9.46 7.86 6.16
C LEU A 84 8.64 9.13 6.42
N PRO A 85 7.32 9.09 6.23
CA PRO A 85 6.47 10.25 6.37
C PRO A 85 6.37 10.64 7.83
N GLU A 86 6.60 11.90 8.18
CA GLU A 86 6.44 12.42 9.55
C GLU A 86 5.10 11.98 10.16
N ILE A 87 5.12 11.46 11.39
CA ILE A 87 3.92 11.12 12.16
C ILE A 87 3.59 12.28 13.09
N SER A 88 2.33 12.73 13.10
CA SER A 88 1.91 13.86 13.93
C SER A 88 2.12 13.60 15.42
N GLU A 89 1.99 12.34 15.82
CA GLU A 89 2.07 11.90 17.20
C GLU A 89 2.72 10.51 17.27
N PRO A 90 3.48 10.20 18.33
CA PRO A 90 4.07 8.88 18.51
C PRO A 90 2.99 7.80 18.64
N SER A 91 3.27 6.61 18.10
CA SER A 91 2.39 5.44 18.16
C SER A 91 3.07 4.30 18.91
N MET A 92 2.33 3.63 19.82
CA MET A 92 2.81 2.43 20.52
C MET A 92 2.67 1.15 19.71
N LEU A 93 1.84 1.16 18.65
CA LEU A 93 1.56 -0.03 17.84
C LEU A 93 2.45 -0.15 16.60
N ILE A 94 2.88 0.99 16.07
CA ILE A 94 3.60 1.03 14.79
C ILE A 94 5.11 0.99 15.05
N SER A 95 5.70 -0.21 14.93
CA SER A 95 7.15 -0.36 14.91
C SER A 95 7.76 0.16 13.60
N ASN A 96 9.06 0.46 13.59
CA ASN A 96 9.75 0.96 12.39
C ASN A 96 9.69 -0.04 11.22
N SER A 97 9.80 -1.34 11.50
CA SER A 97 9.70 -2.40 10.49
C SER A 97 8.30 -2.46 9.87
N LEU A 98 7.26 -2.38 10.70
CA LEU A 98 5.87 -2.32 10.24
C LEU A 98 5.61 -1.05 9.44
N ARG A 99 6.09 0.10 9.91
CA ARG A 99 5.94 1.38 9.24
C ARG A 99 6.53 1.36 7.84
N ASN A 100 7.75 0.83 7.67
CA ASN A 100 8.39 0.68 6.38
C ASN A 100 7.54 -0.16 5.42
N ALA A 101 7.15 -1.38 5.86
CA ALA A 101 6.38 -2.29 5.03
C ALA A 101 5.01 -1.73 4.61
N VAL A 102 4.33 -1.04 5.53
CA VAL A 102 3.05 -0.37 5.24
C VAL A 102 3.26 0.82 4.31
N TYR A 103 4.28 1.65 4.55
CA TYR A 103 4.59 2.83 3.74
C TYR A 103 4.89 2.45 2.29
N ASP A 104 5.77 1.48 2.07
CA ASP A 104 6.10 0.95 0.74
C ASP A 104 4.89 0.33 0.03
N SER A 105 3.86 -0.03 0.81
CA SER A 105 2.61 -0.61 0.31
C SER A 105 1.51 0.41 0.05
N LEU A 106 1.71 1.69 0.39
CA LEU A 106 0.71 2.73 0.12
C LEU A 106 0.58 3.02 -1.38
N PRO A 107 -0.55 3.59 -1.84
CA PRO A 107 -0.62 4.18 -3.16
C PRO A 107 0.46 5.25 -3.38
N SER A 108 1.09 5.26 -4.56
CA SER A 108 2.15 6.23 -4.90
C SER A 108 1.71 7.69 -4.71
N LEU A 109 0.42 7.99 -4.93
CA LEU A 109 -0.17 9.32 -4.80
C LEU A 109 -0.11 9.91 -3.37
N ILE A 110 0.02 9.07 -2.36
CA ILE A 110 0.05 9.50 -0.94
C ILE A 110 1.42 9.36 -0.29
N HIS A 111 2.45 8.97 -1.04
CA HIS A 111 3.82 8.99 -0.54
C HIS A 111 4.28 10.40 -0.20
N GLY A 112 5.14 10.53 0.80
CA GLY A 112 5.63 11.81 1.32
C GLY A 112 4.62 12.63 2.13
N ARG A 113 3.35 12.22 2.21
CA ARG A 113 2.36 12.92 3.04
C ARG A 113 2.55 12.55 4.51
N LYS A 114 2.44 13.55 5.39
CA LYS A 114 2.48 13.34 6.84
C LYS A 114 1.32 12.44 7.29
N TRP A 115 1.60 11.56 8.24
CA TRP A 115 0.61 10.68 8.86
C TRP A 115 0.01 11.39 10.07
N LEU A 116 -1.31 11.58 10.06
CA LEU A 116 -2.03 12.28 11.12
C LEU A 116 -2.83 11.28 11.96
N MET A 117 -2.69 11.34 13.29
CA MET A 117 -3.49 10.50 14.18
C MET A 117 -4.91 11.05 14.28
N LEU A 118 -5.84 10.38 13.59
CA LEU A 118 -7.24 10.76 13.63
C LEU A 118 -7.96 10.21 14.86
N TYR A 119 -7.63 9.01 15.32
CA TYR A 119 -8.31 8.35 16.44
C TYR A 119 -7.38 7.38 17.15
N SER A 120 -7.63 7.16 18.44
CA SER A 120 -7.00 6.15 19.28
C SER A 120 -7.91 5.85 20.46
N THR A 121 -7.96 4.58 20.87
CA THR A 121 -8.76 4.14 22.03
C THR A 121 -8.29 4.80 23.32
N TRP A 122 -6.98 5.07 23.44
CA TRP A 122 -6.40 5.75 24.60
C TRP A 122 -6.89 7.20 24.76
N LYS A 123 -6.93 8.00 23.67
CA LYS A 123 -7.30 9.42 23.76
C LYS A 123 -8.80 9.68 23.60
N HIS A 124 -9.50 8.83 22.87
CA HIS A 124 -10.86 9.10 22.43
C HIS A 124 -11.88 8.08 22.95
N GLY A 125 -11.45 7.12 23.76
CA GLY A 125 -12.29 6.06 24.32
C GLY A 125 -12.56 4.92 23.33
N ILE A 126 -13.13 3.84 23.82
CA ILE A 126 -13.40 2.58 23.10
C ILE A 126 -14.84 2.58 22.54
N SER A 127 -15.05 3.31 21.44
CA SER A 127 -16.37 3.46 20.84
C SER A 127 -16.27 3.58 19.33
N LEU A 128 -16.88 2.63 18.63
CA LEU A 128 -16.93 2.60 17.18
C LEU A 128 -17.64 3.82 16.59
N SER A 129 -18.72 4.29 17.23
CA SER A 129 -19.41 5.53 16.88
C SER A 129 -18.49 6.75 16.95
N THR A 130 -17.59 6.80 17.94
CA THR A 130 -16.60 7.87 18.06
C THR A 130 -15.54 7.77 16.98
N LEU A 131 -15.07 6.56 16.66
CA LEU A 131 -14.16 6.31 15.54
C LEU A 131 -14.77 6.81 14.21
N TYR A 132 -16.03 6.47 13.93
CA TYR A 132 -16.72 6.93 12.72
C TYR A 132 -16.83 8.46 12.65
N ARG A 133 -17.26 9.10 13.74
CA ARG A 133 -17.35 10.57 13.79
C ARG A 133 -15.99 11.23 13.55
N ARG A 134 -14.89 10.66 14.06
CA ARG A 134 -13.55 11.21 13.86
C ARG A 134 -12.97 10.93 12.47
N SER A 135 -13.38 9.85 11.81
CA SER A 135 -13.01 9.58 10.42
C SER A 135 -13.51 10.64 9.43
N LEU A 136 -14.51 11.44 9.83
CA LEU A 136 -15.02 12.57 9.03
C LEU A 136 -14.08 13.79 9.01
N LEU A 137 -13.16 13.90 9.98
CA LEU A 137 -12.30 15.07 10.12
C LEU A 137 -11.31 15.22 8.97
N LEU A 138 -10.85 14.10 8.40
CA LEU A 138 -9.91 14.09 7.29
C LEU A 138 -10.23 12.92 6.34
N PRO A 139 -11.05 13.16 5.30
CA PRO A 139 -11.34 12.16 4.28
C PRO A 139 -10.11 11.72 3.50
N GLY A 140 -10.10 10.46 3.06
CA GLY A 140 -9.05 9.86 2.24
C GLY A 140 -8.51 8.54 2.79
N PRO A 141 -7.41 8.01 2.20
CA PRO A 141 -6.78 6.78 2.65
C PRO A 141 -6.33 6.90 4.10
N SER A 142 -6.81 6.00 4.94
CA SER A 142 -6.62 6.01 6.38
C SER A 142 -6.11 4.66 6.87
N LEU A 143 -5.07 4.69 7.69
CA LEU A 143 -4.49 3.48 8.26
C LEU A 143 -5.21 3.13 9.57
N LEU A 144 -5.91 1.99 9.58
CA LEU A 144 -6.44 1.38 10.80
C LEU A 144 -5.39 0.41 11.35
N VAL A 145 -4.93 0.64 12.57
CA VAL A 145 -3.95 -0.21 13.26
C VAL A 145 -4.55 -0.70 14.57
N VAL A 146 -4.51 -2.01 14.76
CA VAL A 146 -5.07 -2.70 15.92
C VAL A 146 -3.96 -3.52 16.58
N GLY A 147 -3.85 -3.40 17.90
CA GLY A 147 -3.00 -4.26 18.72
C GLY A 147 -3.87 -5.14 19.60
N ASP A 148 -3.57 -6.44 19.67
CA ASP A 148 -4.24 -7.34 20.60
C ASP A 148 -3.50 -7.45 21.94
N ARG A 149 -4.12 -8.16 22.89
CA ARG A 149 -3.55 -8.39 24.23
C ARG A 149 -2.37 -9.36 24.24
N LYS A 150 -2.13 -10.09 23.15
CA LYS A 150 -1.02 -11.02 22.98
C LYS A 150 0.19 -10.36 22.30
N GLY A 151 0.09 -9.07 21.95
CA GLY A 151 1.14 -8.29 21.32
C GLY A 151 1.17 -8.36 19.79
N ALA A 152 0.19 -9.02 19.16
CA ALA A 152 0.05 -8.97 17.71
C ALA A 152 -0.47 -7.59 17.28
N VAL A 153 0.08 -7.09 16.18
CA VAL A 153 -0.34 -5.85 15.53
C VAL A 153 -0.75 -6.18 14.10
N PHE A 154 -1.97 -5.80 13.77
CA PHE A 154 -2.58 -6.02 12.46
C PHE A 154 -3.50 -4.86 12.12
N GLY A 155 -3.96 -4.81 10.88
CA GLY A 155 -4.77 -3.67 10.46
C GLY A 155 -5.03 -3.64 8.97
N SER A 156 -5.42 -2.46 8.49
CA SER A 156 -5.79 -2.25 7.10
C SER A 156 -5.62 -0.80 6.65
N LEU A 157 -5.36 -0.61 5.37
CA LEU A 157 -5.61 0.68 4.72
C LEU A 157 -7.08 0.73 4.28
N VAL A 158 -7.84 1.64 4.88
CA VAL A 158 -9.28 1.85 4.58
C VAL A 158 -9.51 3.22 3.94
N GLU A 159 -10.64 3.40 3.28
CA GLU A 159 -11.06 4.71 2.75
C GLU A 159 -11.96 5.40 3.77
N ALA A 160 -11.51 6.53 4.31
CA ALA A 160 -12.30 7.38 5.18
C ALA A 160 -13.09 8.43 4.38
N PRO A 161 -14.27 8.85 4.87
CA PRO A 161 -14.85 8.47 6.16
C PRO A 161 -15.46 7.06 6.16
N LEU A 162 -15.44 6.45 7.33
CA LEU A 162 -16.11 5.19 7.61
C LEU A 162 -17.58 5.49 7.87
N ARG A 163 -18.45 5.13 6.92
CA ARG A 163 -19.86 5.52 6.93
C ARG A 163 -20.71 4.32 7.32
N PRO A 164 -21.16 4.22 8.59
CA PRO A 164 -22.06 3.14 8.98
C PRO A 164 -23.34 3.18 8.15
N SER A 165 -23.81 2.01 7.73
CA SER A 165 -25.09 1.86 7.04
C SER A 165 -25.92 0.77 7.71
N THR A 166 -27.24 0.99 7.79
CA THR A 166 -28.20 -0.01 8.25
C THR A 166 -28.34 -1.16 7.26
N LYS A 167 -28.08 -0.90 5.97
CA LYS A 167 -27.98 -1.93 4.93
C LYS A 167 -26.54 -2.41 4.88
N ARG A 168 -26.32 -3.71 4.68
CA ARG A 168 -24.97 -4.29 4.49
C ARG A 168 -24.36 -3.85 3.15
N LYS A 169 -23.80 -2.64 3.13
CA LYS A 169 -23.17 -2.03 1.96
C LYS A 169 -21.67 -1.93 2.17
N TYR A 170 -20.91 -2.61 1.32
CA TYR A 170 -19.47 -2.47 1.29
C TYR A 170 -19.06 -1.12 0.68
N GLN A 171 -18.01 -0.53 1.24
CA GLN A 171 -17.37 0.71 0.80
C GLN A 171 -15.86 0.49 0.60
N GLY A 172 -15.20 1.44 -0.05
CA GLY A 172 -13.76 1.41 -0.33
C GLY A 172 -13.42 1.14 -1.80
N THR A 173 -12.12 1.05 -2.09
CA THR A 173 -11.58 0.82 -3.43
C THR A 173 -10.54 -0.31 -3.41
N ASN A 174 -10.04 -0.71 -4.58
CA ASN A 174 -9.02 -1.75 -4.70
C ASN A 174 -7.62 -1.32 -4.21
N SER A 175 -7.45 -0.08 -3.75
CA SER A 175 -6.19 0.39 -3.14
C SER A 175 -6.02 -0.09 -1.69
N THR A 176 -7.08 -0.64 -1.08
CA THR A 176 -7.04 -1.23 0.27
C THR A 176 -6.08 -2.42 0.33
N PHE A 177 -5.65 -2.76 1.54
CA PHE A 177 -4.93 -3.99 1.86
C PHE A 177 -5.03 -4.23 3.36
N VAL A 178 -4.88 -5.48 3.78
CA VAL A 178 -4.73 -5.83 5.20
C VAL A 178 -3.29 -6.20 5.51
N PHE A 179 -2.87 -6.03 6.76
CA PHE A 179 -1.52 -6.39 7.18
C PHE A 179 -1.52 -7.01 8.57
N THR A 180 -0.46 -7.74 8.88
CA THR A 180 -0.25 -8.36 10.20
C THR A 180 1.24 -8.55 10.46
N ASN A 181 1.64 -8.58 11.72
CA ASN A 181 2.99 -8.96 12.16
C ASN A 181 3.04 -10.32 12.89
N ILE A 182 1.94 -11.09 12.89
CA ILE A 182 1.82 -12.35 13.67
C ILE A 182 2.94 -13.36 13.33
N SER A 183 3.43 -13.37 12.10
CA SER A 183 4.54 -14.23 11.65
C SER A 183 5.93 -13.77 12.11
N GLY A 184 6.03 -12.76 12.98
CA GLY A 184 7.29 -12.16 13.44
C GLY A 184 7.82 -11.04 12.54
N HIS A 185 7.28 -10.90 11.33
CA HIS A 185 7.59 -9.83 10.39
C HIS A 185 6.29 -9.28 9.76
N PRO A 186 6.26 -8.00 9.35
CA PRO A 186 5.10 -7.44 8.67
C PRO A 186 4.81 -8.16 7.34
N VAL A 187 3.57 -8.60 7.15
CA VAL A 187 3.06 -9.20 5.91
C VAL A 187 1.87 -8.38 5.42
N ILE A 188 1.83 -8.11 4.12
CA ILE A 188 0.79 -7.31 3.44
C ILE A 188 -0.01 -8.21 2.50
N TYR A 189 -1.33 -8.18 2.62
CA TYR A 189 -2.27 -8.91 1.76
C TYR A 189 -3.14 -7.94 0.97
N ARG A 190 -3.04 -8.00 -0.36
CA ARG A 190 -3.79 -7.15 -1.28
C ARG A 190 -5.06 -7.83 -1.78
N PRO A 191 -6.08 -7.06 -2.19
CA PRO A 191 -7.26 -7.59 -2.87
C PRO A 191 -6.88 -8.42 -4.10
N THR A 192 -7.57 -9.55 -4.27
CA THR A 192 -7.37 -10.47 -5.40
C THR A 192 -8.09 -10.01 -6.67
N GLY A 193 -9.01 -9.04 -6.56
CA GLY A 193 -9.86 -8.58 -7.66
C GLY A 193 -11.12 -9.44 -7.89
N VAL A 194 -11.32 -10.52 -7.13
CA VAL A 194 -12.49 -11.42 -7.27
C VAL A 194 -13.79 -10.73 -6.88
N ASN A 195 -13.76 -9.86 -5.88
CA ASN A 195 -14.93 -9.10 -5.42
C ASN A 195 -14.51 -7.70 -4.92
N ARG A 196 -15.51 -6.87 -4.58
CA ARG A 196 -15.33 -5.50 -4.07
C ARG A 196 -15.77 -5.36 -2.62
N TYR A 197 -15.64 -6.43 -1.83
CA TYR A 197 -16.06 -6.47 -0.44
C TYR A 197 -14.94 -5.99 0.48
N PHE A 198 -14.62 -4.70 0.41
CA PHE A 198 -13.44 -4.13 1.07
C PHE A 198 -13.67 -3.77 2.53
N THR A 199 -14.58 -2.84 2.83
CA THR A 199 -14.90 -2.41 4.19
C THR A 199 -16.40 -2.41 4.38
N LEU A 200 -16.88 -3.01 5.46
CA LEU A 200 -18.28 -3.01 5.86
C LEU A 200 -18.41 -2.29 7.20
N CYS A 201 -19.12 -1.16 7.18
CA CYS A 201 -19.37 -0.35 8.37
C CYS A 201 -20.85 -0.49 8.75
N THR A 202 -21.10 -0.96 9.97
CA THR A 202 -22.44 -0.95 10.59
C THR A 202 -22.38 -0.18 11.90
N THR A 203 -23.52 0.02 12.55
CA THR A 203 -23.55 0.62 13.91
C THR A 203 -22.89 -0.27 14.96
N ASP A 204 -22.88 -1.58 14.73
CA ASP A 204 -22.54 -2.57 15.75
C ASP A 204 -21.15 -3.17 15.53
N PHE A 205 -20.63 -3.11 14.30
CA PHE A 205 -19.31 -3.63 13.97
C PHE A 205 -18.69 -2.94 12.74
N LEU A 206 -17.37 -3.04 12.68
CA LEU A 206 -16.55 -2.70 11.52
C LEU A 206 -15.83 -3.96 11.03
N ALA A 207 -16.00 -4.30 9.76
CA ALA A 207 -15.36 -5.45 9.16
C ALA A 207 -14.59 -5.09 7.87
N ILE A 208 -13.54 -5.86 7.59
CA ILE A 208 -12.65 -5.64 6.45
C ILE A 208 -12.43 -6.97 5.73
N GLY A 209 -12.53 -6.95 4.40
CA GLY A 209 -12.35 -8.09 3.50
C GLY A 209 -13.43 -9.14 3.66
N GLY A 210 -14.49 -9.08 2.85
CA GLY A 210 -15.59 -10.06 2.86
C GLY A 210 -15.49 -11.14 1.77
N GLY A 211 -16.59 -11.87 1.55
CA GLY A 211 -16.66 -12.96 0.56
C GLY A 211 -16.63 -14.38 1.16
N GLY A 212 -16.79 -14.49 2.47
CA GLY A 212 -16.87 -15.74 3.23
C GLY A 212 -16.70 -15.43 4.71
N HIS A 213 -15.46 -15.21 5.12
CA HIS A 213 -15.09 -14.67 6.43
C HIS A 213 -14.50 -13.25 6.30
N PHE A 214 -14.49 -12.52 7.40
CA PHE A 214 -13.81 -11.24 7.48
C PHE A 214 -12.32 -11.41 7.78
N ALA A 215 -11.47 -10.67 7.08
CA ALA A 215 -10.04 -10.62 7.41
C ALA A 215 -9.78 -9.89 8.74
N LEU A 216 -10.62 -8.91 9.05
CA LEU A 216 -10.59 -8.17 10.31
C LEU A 216 -12.04 -7.83 10.71
N TYR A 217 -12.36 -8.00 11.99
CA TYR A 217 -13.66 -7.70 12.57
C TYR A 217 -13.47 -7.02 13.92
N LEU A 218 -14.14 -5.89 14.13
CA LEU A 218 -14.16 -5.13 15.38
C LEU A 218 -15.60 -4.91 15.82
N GLU A 219 -15.87 -5.12 17.10
CA GLU A 219 -17.16 -4.86 17.72
C GLU A 219 -17.34 -3.36 18.04
N GLY A 220 -18.57 -2.98 18.43
CA GLY A 220 -18.95 -1.59 18.67
C GLY A 220 -18.19 -0.91 19.82
N ASP A 221 -17.62 -1.70 20.72
CA ASP A 221 -16.90 -1.30 21.93
C ASP A 221 -15.37 -1.51 21.86
N LEU A 222 -14.81 -1.78 20.67
CA LEU A 222 -13.38 -1.76 20.32
C LEU A 222 -12.39 -2.41 21.32
#